data_AF-Q381E7-F1
#
_entry.id   AF-Q381E7-F1
#
_cell.length_a   1.000
_cell.length_b   1.000
_cell.length_c   1.000
_cell.angle_alpha   90.00
_cell.angle_beta   90.00
_cell.angle_gamma   90.00
#
_symmetry.space_group_name_H-M   'P 1'
#
loop_
_entity.id
_entity.type
_entity.pdbx_description
1 polymer ?
#
loop_
_entity_poly.entity_id
_entity_poly.type
_entity_poly.pdbx_seq_one_letter_code
_entity_poly.pdbx_strand_id
1 'polypeptide(L)'
;MSGRDYFSITDPVQREQARMMISKLQSKILYSDKYYDDEYEYRHVILPKDFSRLVPRGRLMEESEWRQLGVQQSVGWRHYMLHAPEPHVLLFKRPKTQ
;
A
#
# COMPACT_ATOMS: atom_id res chain seq x y z
N MET A 1 15.56 -10.45 -11.57
CA MET A 1 15.94 -9.15 -10.99
C MET A 1 14.78 -8.69 -10.14
N SER A 2 14.84 -8.87 -8.81
CA SER A 2 13.81 -8.29 -7.93
C SER A 2 13.88 -6.78 -8.14
N GLY A 3 12.87 -6.19 -8.77
CA GLY A 3 12.80 -4.73 -8.89
C GLY A 3 12.88 -4.18 -7.48
N ARG A 4 13.85 -3.29 -7.23
CA ARG A 4 14.01 -2.67 -5.91
C ARG A 4 12.74 -1.91 -5.58
N ASP A 5 11.95 -2.45 -4.65
CA ASP A 5 10.83 -1.73 -4.06
C ASP A 5 11.34 -0.54 -3.23
N TYR A 6 10.43 0.33 -2.82
CA TYR A 6 10.78 1.57 -2.12
C TYR A 6 11.60 1.34 -0.84
N PHE A 7 11.34 0.24 -0.12
CA PHE A 7 11.98 -0.06 1.15
C PHE A 7 13.38 -0.69 0.99
N SER A 8 13.69 -1.13 -0.23
CA SER A 8 15.02 -1.62 -0.60
C SER A 8 15.94 -0.55 -1.21
N ILE A 9 15.46 0.70 -1.38
CA ILE A 9 16.27 1.81 -1.90
C ILE A 9 17.26 2.28 -0.83
N THR A 10 18.55 2.08 -1.08
CA THR A 10 19.64 2.55 -0.21
C THR A 10 20.23 3.89 -0.65
N ASP A 11 20.10 4.24 -1.93
CA ASP A 11 20.63 5.50 -2.47
C ASP A 11 19.75 6.69 -2.04
N PRO A 12 20.32 7.72 -1.38
CA PRO A 12 19.54 8.82 -0.82
C PRO A 12 18.86 9.68 -1.90
N VAL A 13 19.47 9.83 -3.08
CA VAL A 13 18.89 10.60 -4.18
C VAL A 13 17.68 9.90 -4.75
N GLN A 14 17.78 8.59 -5.04
CA GLN A 14 16.65 7.77 -5.49
C GLN A 14 15.54 7.73 -4.44
N ARG A 15 15.88 7.66 -3.15
CA ARG A 15 14.90 7.66 -2.07
C ARG A 15 14.14 8.98 -1.99
N GLU A 16 14.83 10.11 -2.12
CA GLU A 16 14.18 11.43 -2.10
C GLU A 16 13.32 11.65 -3.35
N GLN A 17 13.77 11.23 -4.53
CA GLN A 17 12.95 11.25 -5.74
C GLN A 17 11.66 10.43 -5.58
N ALA A 18 11.75 9.24 -4.98
CA ALA A 18 10.58 8.42 -4.69
C ALA A 18 9.65 9.11 -3.68
N ARG A 19 10.17 9.75 -2.62
CA ARG A 19 9.36 10.50 -1.65
C ARG A 19 8.63 11.69 -2.28
N MET A 20 9.32 12.47 -3.11
CA MET A 20 8.72 13.57 -3.86
C MET A 20 7.59 13.08 -4.78
N MET A 21 7.82 11.98 -5.47
CA MET A 21 6.81 11.35 -6.33
C MET A 21 5.61 10.85 -5.52
N ILE A 22 5.85 10.22 -4.37
CA ILE A 22 4.79 9.78 -3.45
C ILE A 22 3.96 10.97 -3.02
N SER A 23 4.59 12.03 -2.51
CA SER A 23 3.91 13.25 -2.08
C SER A 23 3.07 13.88 -3.20
N LYS A 24 3.60 13.96 -4.42
CA LYS A 24 2.90 14.53 -5.58
C LYS A 24 1.65 13.73 -6.00
N LEU A 25 1.70 12.41 -5.89
CA LEU A 25 0.64 11.52 -6.39
C LEU A 25 -0.26 10.96 -5.27
N GLN A 26 0.03 11.25 -4.00
CA GLN A 26 -0.71 10.75 -2.84
C GLN A 26 -2.22 11.05 -2.91
N SER A 27 -2.60 12.24 -3.38
CA SER A 27 -4.02 12.63 -3.51
C SER A 27 -4.79 11.83 -4.56
N LYS A 28 -4.10 11.06 -5.41
CA LYS A 28 -4.70 10.17 -6.40
C LYS A 28 -4.90 8.73 -5.90
N ILE A 29 -4.53 8.44 -4.64
CA ILE A 29 -4.83 7.15 -4.01
C ILE A 29 -6.34 7.05 -3.81
N LEU A 30 -6.93 5.98 -4.32
CA LEU A 30 -8.36 5.71 -4.20
C LEU A 30 -8.62 4.64 -3.15
N TYR A 31 -9.70 4.81 -2.39
CA TYR A 31 -10.12 3.89 -1.35
C TYR A 31 -11.48 3.34 -1.74
N SER A 32 -11.64 2.02 -1.65
CA SER A 32 -12.94 1.40 -1.86
C SER A 32 -13.89 1.69 -0.69
N ASP A 33 -15.18 1.49 -0.95
CA ASP A 33 -16.14 1.24 0.11
C ASP A 33 -15.72 0.00 0.93
N LYS A 34 -16.18 -0.04 2.18
CA LYS A 34 -15.94 -1.18 3.06
C LYS A 34 -16.90 -2.32 2.71
N TYR A 35 -16.42 -3.55 2.83
CA TYR A 35 -17.23 -4.76 2.71
C TYR A 35 -16.87 -5.71 3.87
N TYR A 36 -17.73 -6.70 4.14
CA TYR A 36 -17.74 -7.42 5.41
C TYR A 36 -18.02 -8.91 5.18
N ASP A 37 -17.38 -9.78 5.97
CA ASP A 37 -17.88 -11.14 6.25
C ASP A 37 -18.39 -11.19 7.69
N ASP A 38 -18.43 -12.34 8.38
CA ASP A 38 -18.88 -12.41 9.77
C ASP A 38 -17.87 -11.83 10.78
N GLU A 39 -16.58 -11.95 10.51
CA GLU A 39 -15.49 -11.68 11.47
C GLU A 39 -14.73 -10.36 11.20
N TYR A 40 -14.62 -9.97 9.92
CA TYR A 40 -13.75 -8.89 9.45
C TYR A 40 -14.52 -7.82 8.67
N GLU A 41 -13.97 -6.61 8.70
CA GLU A 41 -14.21 -5.60 7.67
C GLU A 41 -12.99 -5.49 6.74
N TYR A 42 -13.28 -5.24 5.48
CA TYR A 42 -12.33 -5.24 4.38
C TYR A 42 -12.41 -3.94 3.59
N ARG A 43 -11.31 -3.61 2.92
CA ARG A 43 -11.26 -2.59 1.85
C ARG A 43 -10.05 -2.84 0.98
N HIS A 44 -10.12 -2.35 -0.25
CA HIS A 44 -8.95 -2.24 -1.11
C HIS A 44 -8.56 -0.79 -1.31
N VAL A 45 -7.27 -0.55 -1.49
CA VAL A 45 -6.69 0.75 -1.80
C VAL A 45 -5.97 0.66 -3.12
N ILE A 46 -6.31 1.54 -4.05
CA ILE A 46 -5.71 1.61 -5.37
C ILE A 46 -4.69 2.73 -5.37
N LEU A 47 -3.41 2.37 -5.40
CA LEU A 47 -2.31 3.30 -5.60
C LEU A 47 -2.27 3.77 -7.07
N PRO A 48 -1.73 4.97 -7.34
CA PRO A 48 -1.34 5.36 -8.69
C PRO A 48 -0.49 4.28 -9.34
N LYS A 49 -0.73 3.98 -10.63
CA LYS A 49 -0.01 2.91 -11.35
C LYS A 49 1.50 3.10 -11.30
N ASP A 50 1.98 4.33 -11.25
CA ASP A 50 3.40 4.67 -11.14
C ASP A 50 4.04 4.13 -9.85
N PHE A 51 3.26 3.86 -8.79
CA PHE A 51 3.75 3.27 -7.54
C PHE A 51 3.92 1.75 -7.60
N SER A 52 3.50 1.08 -8.68
CA SER A 52 3.57 -0.39 -8.78
C SER A 52 4.98 -0.96 -8.58
N ARG A 53 6.02 -0.16 -8.87
CA ARG A 53 7.44 -0.54 -8.66
C ARG A 53 7.93 -0.25 -7.24
N LEU A 54 7.23 0.61 -6.50
CA LEU A 54 7.53 0.96 -5.11
C LEU A 54 6.98 -0.07 -4.13
N VAL A 55 5.98 -0.86 -4.54
CA VAL A 55 5.37 -1.92 -3.74
C VAL A 55 6.27 -3.17 -3.73
N PRO A 56 6.57 -3.75 -2.56
CA PRO A 56 7.28 -5.02 -2.43
C PRO A 56 6.60 -6.15 -3.19
N ARG A 57 7.40 -6.97 -3.85
CA ARG A 57 6.92 -8.20 -4.50
C ARG A 57 7.23 -9.40 -3.61
N GLY A 58 6.22 -10.22 -3.34
CA GLY A 58 6.39 -11.47 -2.59
C GLY A 58 6.31 -11.36 -1.06
N ARG A 59 6.04 -10.17 -0.51
CA ARG A 59 5.71 -10.00 0.91
C ARG A 59 4.65 -8.93 1.13
N LEU A 60 3.91 -9.07 2.22
CA LEU A 60 2.96 -8.06 2.68
C LEU A 60 3.71 -6.87 3.31
N MET A 61 3.03 -5.73 3.39
CA MET A 61 3.56 -4.50 3.97
C MET A 61 3.00 -4.29 5.36
N GLU A 62 3.86 -3.87 6.28
CA GLU A 62 3.44 -3.45 7.62
C GLU A 62 2.81 -2.06 7.62
N GLU A 63 2.14 -1.70 8.71
CA GLU A 63 1.48 -0.39 8.85
C GLU A 63 2.41 0.80 8.57
N SER A 64 3.62 0.77 9.11
CA SER A 64 4.61 1.81 8.86
C SER A 64 5.05 1.89 7.39
N GLU A 65 4.98 0.78 6.65
CA GLU A 65 5.43 0.71 5.26
C GLU A 65 4.39 1.29 4.30
N TRP A 66 3.14 0.80 4.33
CA TRP A 66 2.12 1.33 3.41
C TRP A 66 1.78 2.80 3.72
N ARG A 67 1.93 3.26 4.97
CA ARG A 67 1.81 4.70 5.31
C ARG A 67 2.89 5.54 4.63
N GLN A 68 4.11 5.01 4.46
CA GLN A 68 5.17 5.70 3.73
C GLN A 68 4.88 5.83 2.23
N LEU A 69 4.04 4.95 1.66
CA LEU A 69 3.54 5.09 0.29
C LEU A 69 2.36 6.06 0.16
N GLY A 70 2.00 6.76 1.24
CA GLY A 70 0.94 7.78 1.25
C GLY A 70 -0.45 7.24 1.59
N VAL A 71 -0.60 5.94 1.83
CA VAL A 71 -1.89 5.35 2.23
C VAL A 71 -2.29 5.88 3.61
N GLN A 72 -3.48 6.47 3.69
CA GLN A 72 -4.04 7.07 4.89
C GLN A 72 -5.37 6.40 5.24
N GLN A 73 -5.37 5.69 6.35
CA GLN A 73 -6.56 5.11 6.95
C GLN A 73 -6.39 5.09 8.47
N SER A 74 -7.48 4.83 9.19
CA SER A 74 -7.46 4.62 10.64
C SER A 74 -6.49 3.49 11.03
N VAL A 75 -6.16 3.36 12.32
CA VAL A 75 -5.30 2.27 12.80
C VAL A 75 -6.01 0.91 12.71
N GLY A 76 -5.22 -0.17 12.77
CA GLY A 76 -5.70 -1.55 12.89
C GLY A 76 -5.92 -2.30 11.58
N TRP A 77 -5.82 -1.63 10.43
CA TRP A 77 -5.84 -2.27 9.11
C TRP A 77 -4.55 -3.07 8.85
N ARG A 78 -4.70 -4.31 8.38
CA ARG A 78 -3.58 -5.18 8.00
C ARG A 78 -3.63 -5.49 6.50
N HIS A 79 -2.52 -5.31 5.80
CA HIS A 79 -2.36 -5.80 4.43
C HIS A 79 -2.35 -7.33 4.48
N TYR A 80 -3.33 -8.00 3.87
CA TYR A 80 -3.54 -9.43 4.11
C TYR A 80 -3.37 -10.33 2.89
N MET A 81 -3.36 -9.77 1.69
CA MET A 81 -3.25 -10.54 0.46
C MET A 81 -2.58 -9.72 -0.63
N LEU A 82 -1.71 -10.37 -1.41
CA LEU A 82 -1.09 -9.78 -2.60
C LEU A 82 -2.00 -9.98 -3.81
N HIS A 83 -2.29 -8.91 -4.53
CA HIS A 83 -2.96 -8.98 -5.82
C HIS A 83 -1.93 -8.99 -6.95
N ALA A 84 -1.43 -10.18 -7.29
CA ALA A 84 -0.31 -10.33 -8.24
C ALA A 84 -0.55 -9.71 -9.64
N PRO A 85 -1.76 -9.78 -10.23
CA PRO A 85 -2.04 -9.13 -11.52
C PRO A 85 -1.90 -7.60 -11.47
N GLU A 86 -2.24 -6.98 -10.34
CA GLU A 86 -2.25 -5.51 -10.19
C GLU A 86 -1.60 -5.11 -8.85
N PRO A 87 -0.26 -5.03 -8.79
CA PRO A 87 0.47 -4.76 -7.54
C PRO A 87 0.17 -3.39 -6.89
N HIS A 88 -0.48 -2.49 -7.63
CA HIS A 88 -0.92 -1.19 -7.14
C HIS A 88 -2.24 -1.28 -6.35
N VAL A 89 -2.91 -2.44 -6.33
CA VAL A 89 -4.09 -2.70 -5.50
C VAL A 89 -3.63 -3.39 -4.22
N LEU A 90 -3.83 -2.71 -3.10
CA LEU A 90 -3.52 -3.21 -1.76
C LEU A 90 -4.78 -3.68 -1.06
N LEU A 91 -4.77 -4.91 -0.54
CA LEU A 91 -5.93 -5.53 0.10
C LEU A 91 -5.79 -5.49 1.63
N PHE A 92 -6.73 -4.82 2.30
CA PHE A 92 -6.69 -4.64 3.75
C PHE A 92 -7.88 -5.31 4.44
N LYS A 93 -7.62 -5.83 5.64
CA LYS A 93 -8.67 -6.30 6.56
C LYS A 93 -8.37 -5.87 7.99
N ARG A 94 -9.40 -5.75 8.81
CA ARG A 94 -9.29 -5.65 10.27
C ARG A 94 -10.50 -6.32 10.95
N PRO A 95 -10.37 -6.79 12.20
CA PRO A 95 -11.51 -7.32 12.94
C PRO A 95 -12.63 -6.28 13.01
N LYS A 96 -13.89 -6.72 12.92
CA LYS A 96 -15.01 -5.82 13.15
C LYS A 96 -14.93 -5.25 14.57
N THR A 97 -15.15 -3.94 14.68
CA THR A 97 -15.50 -3.35 15.98
C THR A 97 -16.95 -3.76 16.23
N GLN A 98 -17.20 -4.59 17.24
CA GLN A 98 -18.55 -4.88 17.70
C GLN A 98 -19.23 -3.59 18.19
#